data_AF-A0A0M3J5Q8-F1
#
_entry.id   AF-A0A0M3J5Q8-F1
#
_cell.length_a   1.000
_cell.length_b   1.000
_cell.length_c   1.000
_cell.angle_alpha   90.00
_cell.angle_beta   90.00
_cell.angle_gamma   90.00
#
_symmetry.space_group_name_H-M   'P 1'
#
loop_
_entity.id
_entity.type
_entity.pdbx_description
1 polymer ?
#
loop_
_entity_poly.entity_id
_entity_poly.type
_entity_poly.pdbx_seq_one_letter_code
_entity_poly.pdbx_strand_id
1 'polypeptide(L)' 'MVSSDRDNDIAFIAMANGAKHEDQLKAAFCAEYVIISGRFPSTEEEQVFMNCLKSKGWKTNQHRLAFDQWTFTSKQ' A
#
# COMPACT_ATOMS: atom_id res chain seq x y z
N MET A 1 8.84 -6.66 -2.23
CA MET A 1 9.05 -7.28 -0.90
C MET A 1 8.50 -6.30 0.14
N VAL A 2 7.65 -6.79 1.06
CA VAL A 2 7.05 -5.99 2.14
C VAL A 2 7.56 -6.57 3.45
N SER A 3 8.06 -5.71 4.34
CA SER A 3 8.41 -6.07 5.72
C SER A 3 7.80 -5.06 6.69
N SER A 4 7.31 -5.52 7.84
CA SER A 4 6.66 -4.66 8.84
C SER A 4 7.30 -4.82 10.20
N ASP A 5 7.46 -3.70 10.90
CA ASP A 5 7.74 -3.62 12.33
C ASP A 5 6.46 -3.17 13.04
N ARG A 6 5.80 -4.10 13.72
CA ARG A 6 4.49 -3.88 14.36
C ARG A 6 4.60 -3.11 15.66
N ASP A 7 5.76 -3.16 16.33
CA ASP A 7 5.94 -2.46 17.61
C ASP A 7 6.06 -0.95 17.39
N ASN A 8 6.41 -0.54 16.17
CA ASN A 8 6.53 0.85 15.76
C ASN A 8 5.50 1.29 14.71
N ASP A 9 4.57 0.41 14.30
CA ASP A 9 3.60 0.63 13.21
C ASP A 9 4.26 1.10 11.89
N ILE A 10 5.42 0.55 11.55
CA ILE A 10 6.19 0.90 10.36
C ILE A 10 6.19 -0.26 9.37
N ALA A 11 6.01 0.04 8.08
CA ALA A 11 6.22 -0.91 7.00
C ALA A 11 7.18 -0.38 5.93
N PHE A 12 8.03 -1.27 5.43
CA PHE A 12 8.95 -1.00 4.33
C PHE A 12 8.51 -1.78 3.10
N ILE A 13 8.37 -1.07 1.99
CA ILE A 13 7.92 -1.65 0.72
C ILE A 13 8.94 -1.35 -0.36
N ALA A 14 9.53 -2.41 -0.91
CA ALA A 14 10.32 -2.31 -2.12
C ALA A 14 9.38 -2.28 -3.34
N MET A 15 9.37 -1.16 -4.06
CA MET A 15 8.64 -0.97 -5.31
C MET A 15 9.60 -0.78 -6.48
N ALA A 16 9.20 -1.22 -7.67
CA ALA A 16 9.97 -0.99 -8.88
C ALA A 16 9.99 0.51 -9.25
N ASN A 17 11.09 0.95 -9.86
CA ASN A 17 11.14 2.27 -10.46
C ASN A 17 10.08 2.36 -11.59
N GLY A 18 9.23 3.39 -11.55
CA GLY A 18 8.09 3.53 -12.46
C GLY A 18 6.80 2.83 -12.02
N ALA A 19 6.72 2.31 -10.79
CA ALA A 19 5.48 1.78 -10.22
C ALA A 19 4.32 2.80 -10.35
N LYS A 20 3.15 2.31 -10.77
CA LYS A 20 1.98 3.15 -11.00
C LYS A 20 1.40 3.60 -9.65
N HIS A 21 0.61 4.67 -9.69
CA HIS A 21 -0.17 5.13 -8.52
C HIS A 21 -1.04 4.01 -7.94
N GLU A 22 -1.59 3.16 -8.80
CA GLU A 22 -2.35 1.98 -8.37
C GLU A 22 -1.49 1.00 -7.55
N ASP A 23 -0.26 0.74 -7.98
CA ASP A 23 0.67 -0.14 -7.25
C ASP A 23 1.03 0.45 -5.88
N GLN A 24 1.13 1.77 -5.78
CA GLN A 24 1.35 2.48 -4.52
C GLN A 24 0.15 2.34 -3.57
N LEU A 25 -1.08 2.39 -4.08
CA LEU A 25 -2.30 2.18 -3.29
C LEU A 25 -2.42 0.74 -2.78
N LYS A 26 -2.05 -0.24 -3.61
CA LYS A 26 -2.02 -1.65 -3.22
C LYS A 26 -0.94 -1.93 -2.18
N ALA A 27 0.25 -1.36 -2.37
CA ALA A 27 1.35 -1.41 -1.42
C ALA A 27 0.94 -0.86 -0.05
N ALA A 28 0.36 0.34 -0.05
CA ALA A 28 -0.20 1.00 1.12
C ALA A 28 -1.23 0.13 1.86
N PHE A 29 -2.22 -0.39 1.13
CA PHE A 29 -3.22 -1.30 1.70
C PHE A 29 -2.56 -2.54 2.32
N CYS A 30 -1.59 -3.15 1.62
CA CYS A 30 -0.90 -4.33 2.09
C CYS A 30 -0.13 -4.07 3.40
N ALA A 31 0.55 -2.93 3.52
CA ALA A 31 1.23 -2.54 4.77
C ALA A 31 0.25 -2.40 5.94
N GLU A 32 -0.78 -1.58 5.79
CA GLU A 32 -1.81 -1.37 6.81
C GLU A 32 -2.48 -2.70 7.21
N TYR A 33 -2.81 -3.52 6.21
CA TYR A 33 -3.43 -4.82 6.44
C TYR A 33 -2.53 -5.72 7.28
N VAL A 34 -1.24 -5.79 6.98
CA VAL A 34 -0.28 -6.61 7.75
C VAL A 34 -0.07 -6.07 9.16
N ILE A 35 0.04 -4.75 9.32
CA ILE A 35 0.20 -4.11 10.64
C ILE A 35 -1.01 -4.46 11.53
N ILE A 36 -2.22 -4.26 11.02
CA ILE A 36 -3.47 -4.46 11.77
C ILE A 36 -3.75 -5.95 11.98
N SER A 37 -3.69 -6.78 10.93
CA SER A 37 -4.15 -8.17 10.99
C SER A 37 -3.06 -9.20 11.31
N GLY A 38 -1.79 -8.86 11.09
CA GLY A 38 -0.66 -9.78 11.23
C GLY A 38 -0.51 -10.79 10.10
N ARG A 39 -1.29 -10.66 9.01
CA ARG A 39 -1.17 -11.49 7.81
C ARG A 39 -1.21 -10.64 6.54
N PHE A 40 -0.77 -11.22 5.43
CA PHE A 40 -0.95 -10.60 4.12
C PHE A 40 -2.41 -10.70 3.66
N PRO A 41 -2.92 -9.69 2.91
CA PRO A 41 -4.22 -9.77 2.29
C PRO A 41 -4.25 -10.83 1.19
N SER A 42 -5.41 -11.43 0.96
CA SER A 42 -5.64 -12.24 -0.24
C SER A 42 -5.88 -11.36 -1.48
N THR A 43 -5.79 -11.96 -2.66
CA THR A 43 -6.10 -11.27 -3.92
C THR A 43 -7.53 -10.73 -3.94
N GLU A 44 -8.49 -11.47 -3.38
CA GLU A 44 -9.88 -11.04 -3.26
C GLU A 44 -10.03 -9.81 -2.35
N GLU A 45 -9.33 -9.79 -1.21
CA GLU A 45 -9.37 -8.68 -0.27
C GLU A 45 -8.77 -7.40 -0.88
N GLU A 46 -7.66 -7.53 -1.61
CA GLU A 46 -7.09 -6.43 -2.38
C GLU A 46 -8.09 -5.92 -3.44
N GLN A 47 -8.75 -6.81 -4.17
CA GLN A 47 -9.72 -6.42 -5.19
C GLN A 47 -10.95 -5.72 -4.59
N VAL A 48 -11.44 -6.20 -3.45
CA VAL A 48 -12.53 -5.55 -2.70
C VAL A 48 -12.12 -4.14 -2.29
N PHE A 49 -10.91 -3.96 -1.74
CA PHE A 49 -10.38 -2.65 -1.38
C PHE A 49 -10.34 -1.70 -2.60
N MET A 50 -9.79 -2.16 -3.72
CA MET A 50 -9.70 -1.36 -4.95
C MET A 50 -11.09 -0.98 -5.51
N ASN A 51 -12.06 -1.89 -5.44
CA ASN A 51 -13.43 -1.62 -5.84
C ASN A 51 -14.12 -0.62 -4.91
N CYS A 52 -13.88 -0.72 -3.60
CA CYS A 52 -14.39 0.24 -2.62
C CYS A 52 -13.81 1.64 -2.81
N LEU A 53 -12.53 1.78 -3.17
CA LEU A 53 -11.96 3.07 -3.51
C LEU A 53 -12.68 3.68 -4.72
N LYS A 54 -12.81 2.90 -5.80
CA LYS A 54 -13.48 3.35 -7.03
C LYS A 54 -14.94 3.73 -6.78
N SER A 55 -15.68 2.95 -5.99
CA SER A 55 -17.09 3.25 -5.67
C SER A 55 -17.25 4.53 -4.83
N LYS A 56 -16.22 4.90 -4.05
CA LYS A 56 -16.12 6.19 -3.34
C LYS A 56 -15.60 7.33 -4.21
N GLY A 57 -15.51 7.15 -5.53
CA GLY A 57 -15.07 8.17 -6.48
C GLY A 57 -13.55 8.36 -6.56
N TRP A 58 -12.76 7.46 -6.00
CA TRP A 58 -11.30 7.56 -6.14
C TRP A 58 -10.85 7.19 -7.54
N LYS A 59 -10.04 8.08 -8.13
CA LYS A 59 -9.30 7.83 -9.36
C LYS A 59 -7.97 7.18 -8.98
N THR A 60 -7.92 5.85 -8.94
CA THR A 60 -6.75 5.07 -8.46
C THR A 60 -5.47 5.26 -9.29
N ASN A 61 -5.58 5.89 -10.45
CA ASN A 61 -4.47 6.28 -11.31
C ASN A 61 -3.94 7.70 -11.03
N GLN A 62 -4.63 8.50 -10.21
CA GLN A 62 -4.30 9.91 -9.94
C GLN A 62 -4.18 10.20 -8.45
N HIS A 63 -5.07 9.62 -7.63
CA HIS A 63 -5.09 9.85 -6.21
C HIS A 63 -4.00 9.05 -5.50
N ARG A 64 -3.38 9.68 -4.50
CA ARG A 64 -2.43 9.07 -3.58
C ARG A 64 -3.08 8.96 -2.22
N LEU A 65 -2.78 7.88 -1.50
CA LEU A 65 -3.03 7.83 -0.07
C LEU A 65 -2.03 8.78 0.60
N ALA A 66 -2.54 9.71 1.41
CA ALA A 66 -1.71 10.51 2.29
C ALA A 66 -1.24 9.59 3.42
N PHE A 67 0.02 9.18 3.37
CA PHE A 67 0.72 8.67 4.54
C PHE A 67 1.50 9.82 5.15
N ASP A 68 1.61 9.84 6.47
CA ASP A 68 2.32 10.90 7.19
C ASP A 68 3.79 11.01 6.75
N GLN A 69 4.43 9.90 6.36
CA GLN A 69 5.76 9.90 5.75
C GLN A 69 5.92 8.81 4.68
N TRP A 70 6.40 9.21 3.50
CA TRP A 70 6.99 8.31 2.50
C TRP A 70 8.49 8.58 2.43
N THR A 71 9.30 7.64 2.91
CA THR A 71 10.76 7.72 2.76
C THR A 71 11.20 6.79 1.64
N PHE A 72 11.51 7.37 0.48
CA PHE A 72 12.03 6.62 -0.66
C PHE A 72 13.54 6.47 -0.53
N THR A 73 14.02 5.26 -0.25
CA THR A 73 15.44 4.94 -0.35
C THR A 73 15.69 4.30 -1.72
N SER A 74 16.14 5.07 -2.70
CA SER A 74 16.72 4.48 -3.91
C SER A 74 18.11 3.95 -3.55
N LYS A 75 18.33 2.64 -3.68
CA LYS A 75 19.71 2.16 -3.83
C LYS A 75 20.20 2.63 -5.21
N GLN A 76 21.16 3.54 -5.21
CA GLN A 76 21.98 3.83 -6.40
C GLN A 76 22.80 2.60 -6.78
#